data_AF-A0A7D4ULT6-F1
#
_entry.id   AF-A0A7D4ULT6-F1
#
_cell.length_a   1.000
_cell.length_b   1.000
_cell.length_c   1.000
_cell.angle_alpha   90.00
_cell.angle_beta   90.00
_cell.angle_gamma   90.00
#
_symmetry.space_group_name_H-M   'P 1'
#
loop_
_entity.id
_entity.type
_entity.pdbx_description
1 polymer ?
#
loop_
_entity_poly.entity_id
_entity_poly.type
_entity_poly.pdbx_seq_one_letter_code
_entity_poly.pdbx_strand_id
1 'polypeptide(L)'
;MLYSGSYSGSKSFTYGYDKLNRLITATSTGNTLDEGLTYDVMGNITNLTRGGQSYNSLTYGYTGNQLTGVSGTSFTTRSYAYDGNGNATSDGGSKSIDYNLLNLPRKVRNGSTELANYTYDATGRKLSNTSTASGMNDGTWEYIDGIVYHNGSVAFISTEEGRAVPNGGGNYVYQYNLKDHLGNVRSTFYSNSGTATVLQEDEYYSFGLRHGLYDASNNNRYLYNGKEIQTDLANQYDYGARFYDPVIGRWTSVDPLVEAGQEFGTPYGYVFDDPVKNTDPDGRAPDDDPPGALSMTGNFVKGLGQSAWGTVTGVYQAVRHPINTLRGIADLGTPMGAANMATASAMTVDKFQNGNGDVKANMIGNGVGDVAQLFIGAGEVKFTANVLKSVKDAEIIVDINKASKISKAEARAAKLSEVARDGKDFTKAGKEAVIDLNAAHNDGKVICMGCKVETLPATQSKKGVTHSPLERRVDHKIPKSKGGSGTPDNGQVLCDACNLKKSNN
;
A
#
# COMPACT_ATOMS: atom_id res chain seq x y z
N MET A 1 -5.57 24.83 13.65
CA MET A 1 -6.50 24.76 12.51
C MET A 1 -7.90 25.07 13.02
N LEU A 2 -8.67 25.94 12.36
CA LEU A 2 -10.07 26.24 12.71
C LEU A 2 -10.98 25.53 11.70
N TYR A 3 -11.99 24.80 12.16
CA TYR A 3 -13.05 24.26 11.31
C TYR A 3 -14.40 24.31 12.04
N SER A 4 -15.51 24.20 11.30
CA SER A 4 -16.87 24.27 11.84
C SER A 4 -17.74 23.19 11.22
N GLY A 5 -18.28 22.31 12.05
CA GLY A 5 -19.28 21.30 11.67
C GLY A 5 -20.69 21.71 12.05
N SER A 6 -21.69 21.03 11.47
CA SER A 6 -23.10 21.30 11.78
C SER A 6 -23.46 20.84 13.19
N TYR A 7 -22.77 19.81 13.70
CA TYR A 7 -22.96 19.25 15.03
C TYR A 7 -21.78 19.55 15.97
N SER A 8 -20.55 19.57 15.46
CA SER A 8 -19.33 19.82 16.25
C SER A 8 -19.13 21.29 16.61
N GLY A 9 -19.74 22.20 15.85
CA GLY A 9 -19.51 23.64 15.95
C GLY A 9 -18.06 24.01 15.62
N SER A 10 -17.69 25.25 15.94
CA SER A 10 -16.33 25.73 15.71
C SER A 10 -15.33 25.08 16.66
N LYS A 11 -14.33 24.41 16.10
CA LYS A 11 -13.23 23.77 16.83
C LYS A 11 -11.87 24.25 16.34
N SER A 12 -10.91 24.34 17.25
CA SER A 12 -9.50 24.38 16.92
C SER A 12 -8.66 23.53 17.84
N PHE A 13 -7.50 23.09 17.33
CA PHE A 13 -6.55 22.27 18.06
C PHE A 13 -5.17 22.94 18.10
N THR A 14 -4.51 22.77 19.24
CA THR A 14 -3.09 23.07 19.46
C THR A 14 -2.37 21.77 19.78
N TYR A 15 -1.28 21.52 19.06
CA TYR A 15 -0.47 20.32 19.19
C TYR A 15 0.90 20.67 19.77
N GLY A 16 1.39 19.82 20.66
CA GLY A 16 2.72 19.91 21.26
C GLY A 16 3.49 18.64 20.98
N TYR A 17 4.79 18.78 20.75
CA TYR A 17 5.68 17.70 20.33
C TYR A 17 6.92 17.65 21.20
N ASP A 18 7.50 16.45 21.34
CA ASP A 18 8.84 16.31 21.89
C ASP A 18 9.93 16.60 20.84
N LYS A 19 11.20 16.47 21.24
CA LYS A 19 12.36 16.73 20.36
C LYS A 19 12.55 15.69 19.26
N LEU A 20 11.83 14.57 19.32
CA LEU A 20 11.83 13.52 18.30
C LEU A 20 10.62 13.65 17.36
N ASN A 21 9.88 14.77 17.44
CA ASN A 21 8.65 15.04 16.71
C ASN A 21 7.50 14.08 17.03
N ARG A 22 7.49 13.48 18.22
CA ARG A 22 6.35 12.66 18.68
C ARG A 22 5.32 13.53 19.37
N LEU A 23 4.04 13.28 19.13
CA LEU A 23 2.95 14.03 19.71
C LEU A 23 2.92 13.83 21.23
N ILE A 24 3.03 14.89 22.03
CA ILE A 24 2.90 14.81 23.49
C ILE A 24 1.59 15.40 24.01
N THR A 25 1.01 16.35 23.29
CA THR A 25 -0.24 17.00 23.68
C THR A 25 -1.06 17.37 22.46
N ALA A 26 -2.36 17.10 22.49
CA ALA A 26 -3.36 17.69 21.61
C ALA A 26 -4.40 18.36 22.50
N THR A 27 -4.68 19.65 22.30
CA THR A 27 -5.67 20.38 23.11
C THR A 27 -6.65 21.08 22.19
N SER A 28 -7.94 20.87 22.42
CA SER A 28 -9.01 21.42 21.61
C SER A 28 -9.72 22.59 22.30
N THR A 29 -10.39 23.43 21.51
CA THR A 29 -11.31 24.43 22.03
C THR A 29 -12.56 23.75 22.60
N GLY A 30 -12.68 23.78 23.93
CA GLY A 30 -13.80 23.20 24.68
C GLY A 30 -13.43 21.97 25.53
N ASN A 31 -12.15 21.61 25.61
CA ASN A 31 -11.60 20.52 26.42
C ASN A 31 -12.22 19.13 26.14
N THR A 32 -12.66 18.91 24.91
CA THR A 32 -13.15 17.61 24.41
C THR A 32 -12.22 17.13 23.32
N LEU A 33 -11.85 15.85 23.28
CA LEU A 33 -10.86 15.33 22.31
C LEU A 33 -9.41 15.72 22.61
N ASP A 34 -9.12 16.18 23.82
CA ASP A 34 -7.74 16.43 24.25
C ASP A 34 -6.98 15.11 24.35
N GLU A 35 -5.72 15.08 23.96
CA GLU A 35 -4.80 13.96 24.20
C GLU A 35 -3.53 14.42 24.91
N GLY A 36 -2.99 13.54 25.74
CA GLY A 36 -1.69 13.72 26.38
C GLY A 36 -0.95 12.39 26.38
N LEU A 37 0.30 12.38 25.96
CA LEU A 37 1.07 11.15 25.76
C LEU A 37 2.44 11.23 26.42
N THR A 38 2.88 10.10 26.96
CA THR A 38 4.27 9.87 27.35
C THR A 38 4.80 8.61 26.69
N TYR A 39 6.10 8.59 26.43
CA TYR A 39 6.76 7.49 25.74
C TYR A 39 7.94 6.97 26.55
N ASP A 40 8.23 5.67 26.41
CA ASP A 40 9.50 5.13 26.87
C ASP A 40 10.65 5.46 25.90
N VAL A 41 11.84 4.96 26.23
CA VAL A 41 13.07 5.14 25.43
C VAL A 41 13.07 4.36 24.11
N MET A 42 12.19 3.36 23.95
CA MET A 42 12.03 2.55 22.74
C MET A 42 10.94 3.09 21.82
N GLY A 43 10.21 4.13 22.24
CA GLY A 43 9.12 4.73 21.48
C GLY A 43 7.74 4.16 21.79
N ASN A 44 7.59 3.32 22.81
CA ASN A 44 6.26 2.83 23.19
C ASN A 44 5.51 3.86 24.03
N ILE A 45 4.21 4.04 23.75
CA ILE A 45 3.30 4.83 24.58
C ILE A 45 3.24 4.21 25.98
N THR A 46 3.59 4.97 27.02
CA THR A 46 3.53 4.54 28.43
C THR A 46 2.29 5.07 29.14
N ASN A 47 1.80 6.24 28.73
CA ASN A 47 0.55 6.83 29.20
C ASN A 47 -0.17 7.54 28.05
N LEU A 48 -1.49 7.42 28.02
CA LEU A 48 -2.38 8.14 27.12
C LEU A 48 -3.56 8.72 27.90
N THR A 49 -3.64 10.04 28.01
CA THR A 49 -4.80 10.75 28.55
C THR A 49 -5.73 11.19 27.44
N ARG A 50 -7.05 11.08 27.64
CA ARG A 50 -8.08 11.51 26.69
C ARG A 50 -9.20 12.30 27.36
N GLY A 51 -9.31 13.58 27.01
CA GLY A 51 -10.37 14.46 27.49
C GLY A 51 -11.73 14.09 26.89
N GLY A 52 -12.73 13.85 27.74
CA GLY A 52 -14.07 13.43 27.34
C GLY A 52 -14.29 11.91 27.35
N GLN A 53 -13.27 11.12 27.64
CA GLN A 53 -13.41 9.68 27.91
C GLN A 53 -13.60 9.42 29.41
N SER A 54 -14.50 8.52 29.77
CA SER A 54 -14.75 8.17 31.19
C SER A 54 -13.52 7.59 31.88
N TYR A 55 -12.60 7.00 31.12
CA TYR A 55 -11.38 6.45 31.69
C TYR A 55 -10.28 7.46 31.94
N ASN A 56 -10.33 8.62 31.28
CA ASN A 56 -9.42 9.76 31.37
C ASN A 56 -7.93 9.47 31.07
N SER A 57 -7.32 8.43 31.66
CA SER A 57 -5.93 8.04 31.47
C SER A 57 -5.79 6.52 31.37
N LEU A 58 -4.98 6.09 30.40
CA LEU A 58 -4.56 4.72 30.19
C LEU A 58 -3.06 4.58 30.48
N THR A 59 -2.69 3.55 31.23
CA THR A 59 -1.32 3.15 31.53
C THR A 59 -1.00 1.84 30.84
N TYR A 60 0.20 1.76 30.25
CA TYR A 60 0.61 0.65 29.39
C TYR A 60 1.74 -0.14 30.04
N GLY A 61 1.64 -1.47 30.01
CA GLY A 61 2.68 -2.40 30.45
C GLY A 61 3.30 -3.14 29.26
N TYR A 62 4.61 -3.41 29.32
CA TYR A 62 5.35 -3.97 28.19
C TYR A 62 6.30 -5.10 28.58
N THR A 63 6.59 -5.97 27.61
CA THR A 63 7.78 -6.83 27.59
C THR A 63 8.47 -6.61 26.25
N GLY A 64 9.62 -5.92 26.25
CA GLY A 64 10.17 -5.35 25.02
C GLY A 64 9.19 -4.35 24.42
N ASN A 65 8.84 -4.51 23.14
CA ASN A 65 7.85 -3.68 22.43
C ASN A 65 6.43 -4.27 22.42
N GLN A 66 6.27 -5.50 22.94
CA GLN A 66 4.98 -6.18 23.05
C GLN A 66 4.21 -5.65 24.25
N LEU A 67 2.97 -5.23 24.01
CA LEU A 67 2.07 -4.71 25.03
C LEU A 67 1.58 -5.87 25.88
N THR A 68 1.83 -5.90 27.19
CA THR A 68 1.29 -6.96 28.05
C THR A 68 -0.09 -6.60 28.59
N GLY A 69 -0.36 -5.31 28.77
CA GLY A 69 -1.68 -4.84 29.18
C GLY A 69 -1.85 -3.34 29.18
N VAL A 70 -3.11 -2.92 29.21
CA VAL A 70 -3.54 -1.52 29.31
C VAL A 70 -4.61 -1.41 30.37
N SER A 71 -4.42 -0.49 31.31
CA SER A 71 -5.34 -0.26 32.43
C SER A 71 -5.64 1.21 32.60
N GLY A 72 -6.84 1.53 33.10
CA GLY A 72 -7.24 2.88 33.47
C GLY A 72 -8.40 2.83 34.46
N THR A 73 -8.67 3.95 35.13
CA THR A 73 -9.90 4.09 35.94
C THR A 73 -11.11 3.91 35.03
N SER A 74 -12.17 3.21 35.44
CA SER A 74 -13.37 3.01 34.60
C SER A 74 -13.09 2.46 33.18
N PHE A 75 -11.96 1.77 33.00
CA PHE A 75 -11.58 1.07 31.78
C PHE A 75 -11.51 -0.42 32.07
N THR A 76 -12.15 -1.22 31.22
CA THR A 76 -11.96 -2.67 31.27
C THR A 76 -10.52 -2.96 30.89
N THR A 77 -9.73 -3.37 31.89
CA THR A 77 -8.30 -3.66 31.69
C THR A 77 -8.15 -4.66 30.56
N ARG A 78 -7.28 -4.32 29.62
CA ARG A 78 -6.95 -5.16 28.49
C ARG A 78 -5.66 -5.91 28.74
N SER A 79 -5.63 -7.19 28.40
CA SER A 79 -4.45 -8.06 28.51
C SER A 79 -4.18 -8.78 27.20
N TYR A 80 -2.92 -8.74 26.79
CA TYR A 80 -2.50 -9.20 25.48
C TYR A 80 -1.49 -10.34 25.62
N ALA A 81 -1.61 -11.29 24.70
CA ALA A 81 -0.68 -12.38 24.50
C ALA A 81 -0.25 -12.38 23.03
N TYR A 82 0.89 -12.99 22.73
CA TYR A 82 1.47 -12.99 21.38
C TYR A 82 1.81 -14.39 20.91
N ASP A 83 1.70 -14.62 19.60
CA ASP A 83 2.25 -15.82 18.96
C ASP A 83 3.77 -15.69 18.74
N GLY A 84 4.39 -16.74 18.20
CA GLY A 84 5.83 -16.77 17.92
C GLY A 84 6.28 -15.78 16.83
N ASN A 85 5.36 -15.25 16.02
CA ASN A 85 5.62 -14.24 15.00
C ASN A 85 5.39 -12.82 15.53
N GLY A 86 4.94 -12.67 16.78
CA GLY A 86 4.68 -11.39 17.42
C GLY A 86 3.32 -10.79 17.10
N ASN A 87 2.33 -11.58 16.67
CA ASN A 87 0.95 -11.11 16.50
C ASN A 87 0.17 -11.21 17.80
N ALA A 88 -0.63 -10.21 18.14
CA ALA A 88 -1.46 -10.24 19.35
C ALA A 88 -2.58 -11.27 19.20
N THR A 89 -2.49 -12.39 19.91
CA THR A 89 -3.47 -13.48 19.88
C THR A 89 -4.73 -13.19 20.71
N SER A 90 -4.84 -11.99 21.27
CA SER A 90 -5.96 -11.50 22.06
C SER A 90 -6.33 -10.09 21.59
N ASP A 91 -7.63 -9.76 21.58
CA ASP A 91 -8.11 -8.39 21.36
C ASP A 91 -7.90 -7.47 22.58
N GLY A 92 -7.23 -7.97 23.60
CA GLY A 92 -7.10 -7.35 24.91
C GLY A 92 -8.23 -7.73 25.86
N GLY A 93 -9.35 -8.27 25.36
CA GLY A 93 -10.52 -8.63 26.15
C GLY A 93 -10.71 -10.13 26.23
N SER A 94 -11.88 -10.58 25.78
CA SER A 94 -12.30 -11.98 25.83
C SER A 94 -12.07 -12.72 24.52
N LYS A 95 -11.65 -12.02 23.45
CA LYS A 95 -11.54 -12.64 22.14
C LYS A 95 -10.11 -13.07 21.86
N SER A 96 -9.98 -14.27 21.32
CA SER A 96 -8.72 -14.77 20.77
C SER A 96 -8.68 -14.63 19.27
N ILE A 97 -7.49 -14.38 18.71
CA ILE A 97 -7.27 -14.14 17.28
C ILE A 97 -6.26 -15.16 16.76
N ASP A 98 -6.64 -15.88 15.70
CA ASP A 98 -5.71 -16.70 14.92
C ASP A 98 -5.23 -15.90 13.71
N TYR A 99 -3.97 -16.12 13.32
CA TYR A 99 -3.37 -15.47 12.16
C TYR A 99 -3.08 -16.46 11.02
N ASN A 100 -3.00 -15.95 9.80
CA ASN A 100 -2.54 -16.70 8.63
C ASN A 100 -1.01 -16.57 8.44
N LEU A 101 -0.47 -17.16 7.37
CA LEU A 101 0.96 -17.11 7.05
C LEU A 101 1.49 -15.71 6.70
N LEU A 102 0.60 -14.75 6.44
CA LEU A 102 0.93 -13.35 6.16
C LEU A 102 0.77 -12.47 7.42
N ASN A 103 0.59 -13.07 8.61
CA ASN A 103 0.33 -12.37 9.86
C ASN A 103 -0.94 -11.50 9.84
N LEU A 104 -1.95 -11.89 9.03
CA LEU A 104 -3.27 -11.26 9.02
C LEU A 104 -4.29 -12.07 9.84
N PRO A 105 -5.21 -11.40 10.58
CA PRO A 105 -6.26 -12.07 11.34
C PRO A 105 -7.08 -12.99 10.43
N ARG A 106 -7.18 -14.27 10.77
CA ARG A 106 -7.97 -15.26 10.03
C ARG A 106 -9.26 -15.61 10.74
N LYS A 107 -9.20 -15.76 12.07
CA LYS A 107 -10.33 -16.19 12.88
C LYS A 107 -10.36 -15.43 14.20
N VAL A 108 -11.55 -15.04 14.61
CA VAL A 108 -11.80 -14.44 15.93
C VAL A 108 -12.71 -15.38 16.71
N ARG A 109 -12.36 -15.69 17.96
CA ARG A 109 -13.17 -16.56 18.82
C ARG A 109 -13.41 -15.92 20.18
N ASN A 110 -14.47 -16.34 20.86
CA ASN A 110 -14.63 -16.14 22.29
C ASN A 110 -14.75 -17.51 22.94
N GLY A 111 -13.71 -17.92 23.67
CA GLY A 111 -13.51 -19.31 24.05
C GLY A 111 -13.46 -20.22 22.82
N SER A 112 -14.29 -21.27 22.80
CA SER A 112 -14.37 -22.21 21.67
C SER A 112 -15.29 -21.74 20.53
N THR A 113 -16.05 -20.66 20.74
CA THR A 113 -17.02 -20.18 19.75
C THR A 113 -16.34 -19.30 18.72
N GLU A 114 -16.38 -19.70 17.46
CA GLU A 114 -15.91 -18.89 16.33
C GLU A 114 -16.90 -17.74 16.07
N LEU A 115 -16.41 -16.51 16.19
CA LEU A 115 -17.21 -15.29 16.05
C LEU A 115 -17.11 -14.69 14.65
N ALA A 116 -15.90 -14.67 14.09
CA ALA A 116 -15.61 -14.10 12.78
C ALA A 116 -14.57 -14.92 12.01
N ASN A 117 -14.69 -14.94 10.68
CA ASN A 117 -13.71 -15.52 9.77
C ASN A 117 -13.39 -14.54 8.64
N TYR A 118 -12.10 -14.43 8.36
CA TYR A 118 -11.57 -13.57 7.31
C TYR A 118 -10.95 -14.41 6.20
N THR A 119 -11.22 -14.02 4.96
CA THR A 119 -10.63 -14.62 3.76
C THR A 119 -9.83 -13.57 3.02
N TYR A 120 -8.64 -13.95 2.57
CA TYR A 120 -7.74 -13.10 1.80
C TYR A 120 -7.28 -13.82 0.54
N ASP A 121 -6.89 -13.06 -0.48
CA ASP A 121 -6.12 -13.62 -1.57
C ASP A 121 -4.64 -13.83 -1.16
N ALA A 122 -3.86 -14.44 -2.06
CA ALA A 122 -2.45 -14.75 -1.81
C ALA A 122 -1.56 -13.50 -1.63
N THR A 123 -2.03 -12.31 -2.00
CA THR A 123 -1.32 -11.03 -1.82
C THR A 123 -1.63 -10.36 -0.48
N GLY A 124 -2.61 -10.90 0.27
CA GLY A 124 -3.07 -10.34 1.54
C GLY A 124 -4.25 -9.39 1.39
N ARG A 125 -4.85 -9.24 0.20
CA ARG A 125 -6.07 -8.42 0.04
C ARG A 125 -7.27 -9.16 0.61
N LYS A 126 -8.01 -8.51 1.50
CA LYS A 126 -9.22 -9.06 2.12
C LYS A 126 -10.31 -9.23 1.05
N LEU A 127 -10.86 -10.44 0.97
CA LEU A 127 -11.95 -10.82 0.07
C LEU A 127 -13.30 -10.90 0.79
N SER A 128 -13.31 -11.34 2.05
CA SER A 128 -14.53 -11.43 2.83
C SER A 128 -14.28 -11.44 4.34
N ASN A 129 -15.30 -11.03 5.10
CA ASN A 129 -15.41 -11.26 6.54
C ASN A 129 -16.81 -11.83 6.85
N THR A 130 -16.89 -12.95 7.57
CA THR A 130 -18.15 -13.58 7.99
C THR A 130 -18.25 -13.64 9.51
N SER A 131 -19.26 -12.97 10.05
CA SER A 131 -19.53 -12.83 11.48
C SER A 131 -21.00 -13.15 11.81
N THR A 132 -21.40 -14.42 11.66
CA THR A 132 -22.80 -14.88 11.83
C THR A 132 -23.09 -15.54 13.17
N ALA A 133 -22.09 -15.70 14.03
CA ALA A 133 -22.27 -16.35 15.32
C ALA A 133 -22.99 -15.45 16.33
N SER A 134 -23.76 -16.10 17.22
CA SER A 134 -24.43 -15.44 18.34
C SER A 134 -23.41 -14.71 19.23
N GLY A 135 -23.60 -13.41 19.40
CA GLY A 135 -22.67 -12.52 20.13
C GLY A 135 -21.88 -11.56 19.24
N MET A 136 -22.08 -11.62 17.91
CA MET A 136 -21.52 -10.64 16.96
C MET A 136 -22.53 -10.26 15.88
N ASN A 137 -23.06 -11.26 15.15
CA ASN A 137 -24.15 -11.11 14.17
C ASN A 137 -24.02 -9.94 13.16
N ASP A 138 -22.80 -9.64 12.68
CA ASP A 138 -22.55 -8.60 11.66
C ASP A 138 -22.70 -9.12 10.22
N GLY A 139 -23.05 -10.41 10.05
CA GLY A 139 -23.33 -11.01 8.75
C GLY A 139 -22.06 -11.28 7.92
N THR A 140 -22.23 -11.40 6.61
CA THR A 140 -21.12 -11.64 5.67
C THR A 140 -20.90 -10.42 4.79
N TRP A 141 -19.67 -9.90 4.83
CA TRP A 141 -19.18 -8.82 3.99
C TRP A 141 -18.24 -9.39 2.92
N GLU A 142 -18.42 -8.99 1.67
CA GLU A 142 -17.61 -9.43 0.53
C GLU A 142 -17.15 -8.23 -0.29
N TYR A 143 -15.89 -8.24 -0.72
CA TYR A 143 -15.22 -7.10 -1.33
C TYR A 143 -14.74 -7.48 -2.74
N ILE A 144 -15.32 -6.85 -3.76
CA ILE A 144 -15.04 -7.15 -5.17
C ILE A 144 -14.80 -5.84 -5.91
N ASP A 145 -13.52 -5.50 -6.10
CA ASP A 145 -13.05 -4.39 -6.96
C ASP A 145 -13.86 -3.07 -6.83
N GLY A 146 -14.10 -2.65 -5.59
CA GLY A 146 -14.83 -1.42 -5.26
C GLY A 146 -16.33 -1.59 -5.06
N ILE A 147 -16.88 -2.78 -5.29
CA ILE A 147 -18.26 -3.14 -4.92
C ILE A 147 -18.20 -3.93 -3.63
N VAL A 148 -19.00 -3.52 -2.64
CA VAL A 148 -19.11 -4.21 -1.36
C VAL A 148 -20.48 -4.82 -1.24
N TYR A 149 -20.51 -6.11 -0.90
CA TYR A 149 -21.73 -6.86 -0.66
C TYR A 149 -21.88 -7.13 0.83
N HIS A 150 -23.13 -7.13 1.29
CA HIS A 150 -23.52 -7.56 2.62
C HIS A 150 -24.65 -8.58 2.51
N ASN A 151 -24.44 -9.78 3.05
CA ASN A 151 -25.37 -10.90 3.00
C ASN A 151 -25.91 -11.19 1.58
N GLY A 152 -25.02 -11.18 0.58
CA GLY A 152 -25.34 -11.47 -0.82
C GLY A 152 -26.03 -10.35 -1.60
N SER A 153 -26.27 -9.19 -0.98
CA SER A 153 -26.80 -7.99 -1.66
C SER A 153 -25.73 -6.90 -1.73
N VAL A 154 -25.76 -6.06 -2.77
CA VAL A 154 -24.86 -4.90 -2.85
C VAL A 154 -25.16 -3.98 -1.65
N ALA A 155 -24.16 -3.75 -0.80
CA ALA A 155 -24.23 -2.81 0.30
C ALA A 155 -23.95 -1.39 -0.21
N PHE A 156 -22.88 -1.22 -0.98
CA PHE A 156 -22.56 0.01 -1.68
C PHE A 156 -21.50 -0.21 -2.77
N ILE A 157 -21.36 0.76 -3.65
CA ILE A 157 -20.28 0.85 -4.64
C ILE A 157 -19.41 2.04 -4.25
N SER A 158 -18.12 1.81 -4.03
CA SER A 158 -17.15 2.87 -3.75
C SER A 158 -17.03 3.82 -4.92
N THR A 159 -16.96 5.12 -4.62
CA THR A 159 -16.66 6.16 -5.59
C THR A 159 -15.43 6.93 -5.14
N GLU A 160 -14.86 7.70 -6.06
CA GLU A 160 -13.71 8.55 -5.82
C GLU A 160 -13.87 9.48 -4.59
N GLU A 161 -15.07 10.03 -4.40
CA GLU A 161 -15.38 10.99 -3.33
C GLU A 161 -16.35 10.46 -2.28
N GLY A 162 -16.63 9.15 -2.26
CA GLY A 162 -17.55 8.55 -1.30
C GLY A 162 -18.07 7.19 -1.73
N ARG A 163 -19.41 7.05 -1.81
CA ARG A 163 -20.06 5.79 -2.16
C ARG A 163 -21.46 5.97 -2.74
N ALA A 164 -21.88 5.04 -3.59
CA ALA A 164 -23.25 4.91 -4.06
C ALA A 164 -23.95 3.79 -3.28
N VAL A 165 -25.01 4.14 -2.54
CA VAL A 165 -25.77 3.20 -1.69
C VAL A 165 -27.12 2.92 -2.34
N PRO A 166 -27.55 1.65 -2.49
CA PRO A 166 -28.84 1.34 -3.07
C PRO A 166 -29.99 1.85 -2.20
N ASN A 167 -31.03 2.41 -2.83
CA ASN A 167 -32.22 2.95 -2.16
C ASN A 167 -33.51 2.23 -2.63
N GLY A 168 -33.37 0.98 -3.09
CA GLY A 168 -34.47 0.17 -3.62
C GLY A 168 -34.80 0.44 -5.09
N GLY A 169 -35.51 -0.51 -5.70
CA GLY A 169 -36.00 -0.40 -7.09
C GLY A 169 -34.90 -0.26 -8.16
N GLY A 170 -33.66 -0.66 -7.85
CA GLY A 170 -32.51 -0.51 -8.75
C GLY A 170 -31.84 0.87 -8.73
N ASN A 171 -32.28 1.79 -7.87
CA ASN A 171 -31.72 3.15 -7.77
C ASN A 171 -30.63 3.25 -6.69
N TYR A 172 -29.76 4.24 -6.85
CA TYR A 172 -28.66 4.54 -5.92
C TYR A 172 -28.70 6.00 -5.45
N VAL A 173 -28.33 6.20 -4.19
CA VAL A 173 -28.06 7.51 -3.60
C VAL A 173 -26.56 7.66 -3.46
N TYR A 174 -26.02 8.72 -4.07
CA TYR A 174 -24.61 9.07 -3.95
C TYR A 174 -24.38 9.84 -2.65
N GLN A 175 -23.53 9.27 -1.80
CA GLN A 175 -23.03 9.87 -0.57
C GLN A 175 -21.59 10.32 -0.82
N TYR A 176 -21.28 11.53 -0.39
CA TYR A 176 -19.97 12.18 -0.55
C TYR A 176 -19.33 12.39 0.82
N ASN A 177 -18.02 12.24 0.89
CA ASN A 177 -17.23 12.38 2.10
C ASN A 177 -16.39 13.65 2.06
N LEU A 178 -16.61 14.53 3.02
CA LEU A 178 -15.70 15.62 3.34
C LEU A 178 -14.59 15.09 4.24
N LYS A 179 -13.37 15.11 3.72
CA LYS A 179 -12.16 14.55 4.33
C LYS A 179 -11.28 15.67 4.88
N ASP A 180 -10.54 15.39 5.96
CA ASP A 180 -9.48 16.29 6.43
C ASP A 180 -8.15 16.10 5.66
N HIS A 181 -7.09 16.78 6.08
CA HIS A 181 -5.78 16.76 5.42
C HIS A 181 -5.05 15.42 5.54
N LEU A 182 -5.58 14.44 6.27
CA LEU A 182 -5.06 13.05 6.36
C LEU A 182 -6.04 12.05 5.76
N GLY A 183 -7.12 12.52 5.14
CA GLY A 183 -8.15 11.66 4.55
C GLY A 183 -9.15 11.09 5.56
N ASN A 184 -9.18 11.57 6.81
CA ASN A 184 -10.20 11.13 7.77
C ASN A 184 -11.57 11.68 7.35
N VAL A 185 -12.59 10.84 7.30
CA VAL A 185 -13.96 11.27 6.96
C VAL A 185 -14.54 12.05 8.14
N ARG A 186 -14.68 13.37 7.98
CA ARG A 186 -15.26 14.26 9.00
C ARG A 186 -16.77 14.42 8.86
N SER A 187 -17.25 14.44 7.61
CA SER A 187 -18.69 14.46 7.34
C SER A 187 -19.02 13.69 6.08
N THR A 188 -20.12 12.94 6.12
CA THR A 188 -20.73 12.32 4.94
C THR A 188 -22.06 13.01 4.67
N PHE A 189 -22.34 13.35 3.42
CA PHE A 189 -23.58 14.02 3.02
C PHE A 189 -24.07 13.53 1.65
N TYR A 190 -25.31 13.84 1.30
CA TYR A 190 -25.82 13.62 -0.06
C TYR A 190 -26.49 14.90 -0.58
N SER A 191 -26.68 14.98 -1.91
CA SER A 191 -27.43 16.07 -2.52
C SER A 191 -28.93 15.75 -2.51
N ASN A 192 -29.70 16.58 -1.80
CA ASN A 192 -31.15 16.57 -1.81
C ASN A 192 -31.64 17.78 -2.63
N SER A 193 -31.98 17.54 -3.91
CA SER A 193 -32.44 18.59 -4.83
C SER A 193 -31.51 19.81 -4.90
N GLY A 194 -30.19 19.58 -4.88
CA GLY A 194 -29.18 20.65 -4.93
C GLY A 194 -28.75 21.22 -3.58
N THR A 195 -29.35 20.77 -2.47
CA THR A 195 -28.93 21.13 -1.11
C THR A 195 -28.19 19.96 -0.45
N ALA A 196 -27.01 20.21 0.10
CA ALA A 196 -26.27 19.19 0.84
C ALA A 196 -26.98 18.86 2.16
N THR A 197 -27.29 17.58 2.37
CA THR A 197 -27.89 17.07 3.61
C THR A 197 -26.89 16.15 4.31
N VAL A 198 -26.48 16.50 5.53
CA VAL A 198 -25.54 15.73 6.33
C VAL A 198 -26.16 14.40 6.75
N LEU A 199 -25.43 13.32 6.50
CA LEU A 199 -25.76 11.95 6.92
C LEU A 199 -24.92 11.53 8.10
N GLN A 200 -23.70 12.02 8.23
CA GLN A 200 -22.82 11.62 9.33
C GLN A 200 -21.84 12.74 9.62
N GLU A 201 -21.51 12.91 10.90
CA GLU A 201 -20.47 13.81 11.35
C GLU A 201 -19.68 13.14 12.48
N ASP A 202 -18.38 13.04 12.27
CA ASP A 202 -17.44 12.35 13.15
C ASP A 202 -16.23 13.20 13.45
N GLU A 203 -15.80 13.09 14.69
CA GLU A 203 -14.52 13.60 15.13
C GLU A 203 -13.60 12.47 15.54
N TYR A 204 -12.31 12.77 15.56
CA TYR A 204 -11.29 11.80 15.93
C TYR A 204 -10.34 12.43 16.94
N TYR A 205 -9.99 11.66 17.95
CA TYR A 205 -8.73 11.87 18.68
C TYR A 205 -7.56 11.73 17.69
N SER A 206 -6.38 12.27 17.99
CA SER A 206 -5.24 12.26 17.07
C SER A 206 -4.84 10.84 16.67
N PHE A 207 -4.85 9.89 17.60
CA PHE A 207 -4.63 8.46 17.33
C PHE A 207 -5.87 7.72 16.78
N GLY A 208 -6.86 8.43 16.24
CA GLY A 208 -7.94 7.85 15.44
C GLY A 208 -9.09 7.21 16.21
N LEU A 209 -9.12 7.34 17.55
CA LEU A 209 -10.33 6.96 18.28
C LEU A 209 -11.49 7.83 17.80
N ARG A 210 -12.56 7.21 17.33
CA ARG A 210 -13.75 7.89 16.84
C ARG A 210 -14.53 8.52 18.00
N HIS A 211 -15.01 9.73 17.79
CA HIS A 211 -16.02 10.42 18.57
C HIS A 211 -17.15 10.84 17.63
N GLY A 212 -18.13 9.95 17.47
CA GLY A 212 -19.26 10.20 16.59
C GLY A 212 -20.27 11.16 17.20
N LEU A 213 -20.70 12.13 16.39
CA LEU A 213 -21.65 13.17 16.79
C LEU A 213 -23.05 12.91 16.21
N TYR A 214 -23.08 12.42 14.97
CA TYR A 214 -24.33 12.12 14.25
C TYR A 214 -24.10 11.02 13.21
N ASP A 215 -25.04 10.07 13.09
CA ASP A 215 -24.96 9.01 12.08
C ASP A 215 -26.35 8.53 11.63
N ALA A 216 -26.68 8.88 10.39
CA ALA A 216 -27.82 8.42 9.58
C ALA A 216 -27.33 7.89 8.22
N SER A 217 -26.04 7.54 8.11
CA SER A 217 -25.39 7.16 6.85
C SER A 217 -25.77 5.79 6.31
N ASN A 218 -26.53 5.01 7.08
CA ASN A 218 -26.68 3.57 6.90
C ASN A 218 -25.34 2.84 7.09
N ASN A 219 -24.73 3.04 8.26
CA ASN A 219 -23.51 2.34 8.72
C ASN A 219 -22.29 2.53 7.79
N ASN A 220 -21.80 3.76 7.66
CA ASN A 220 -20.49 3.98 7.04
C ASN A 220 -19.36 3.43 7.90
N ARG A 221 -18.65 2.44 7.38
CA ARG A 221 -17.51 1.80 8.06
C ARG A 221 -16.16 2.42 7.70
N TYR A 222 -16.09 3.24 6.65
CA TYR A 222 -14.84 3.83 6.15
C TYR A 222 -14.66 5.23 6.75
N LEU A 223 -13.78 5.32 7.76
CA LEU A 223 -13.76 6.45 8.71
C LEU A 223 -12.36 7.08 8.80
N TYR A 224 -11.58 6.74 9.83
CA TYR A 224 -10.23 7.24 10.05
C TYR A 224 -9.28 6.77 8.94
N ASN A 225 -8.54 7.71 8.33
CA ASN A 225 -7.74 7.56 7.10
C ASN A 225 -8.47 6.86 5.94
N GLY A 226 -9.80 6.94 5.92
CA GLY A 226 -10.64 6.21 4.97
C GLY A 226 -10.55 4.68 5.12
N LYS A 227 -10.12 4.18 6.28
CA LYS A 227 -10.01 2.75 6.58
C LYS A 227 -11.29 2.19 7.16
N GLU A 228 -11.53 0.92 6.87
CA GLU A 228 -12.74 0.23 7.30
C GLU A 228 -12.60 -0.24 8.75
N ILE A 229 -13.55 0.15 9.60
CA ILE A 229 -13.63 -0.34 10.97
C ILE A 229 -14.22 -1.76 11.02
N GLN A 230 -13.55 -2.66 11.74
CA GLN A 230 -13.92 -4.05 11.94
C GLN A 230 -14.56 -4.20 13.31
N THR A 231 -15.89 -4.16 13.34
CA THR A 231 -16.71 -4.27 14.56
C THR A 231 -16.51 -5.61 15.25
N ASP A 232 -16.20 -6.63 14.46
CA ASP A 232 -15.94 -7.99 14.89
C ASP A 232 -14.54 -8.18 15.52
N LEU A 233 -13.61 -7.27 15.22
CA LEU A 233 -12.26 -7.25 15.79
C LEU A 233 -12.06 -6.03 16.68
N ALA A 234 -12.93 -5.88 17.69
CA ALA A 234 -12.85 -4.84 18.72
C ALA A 234 -12.74 -3.40 18.18
N ASN A 235 -13.38 -3.14 17.02
CA ASN A 235 -13.37 -1.85 16.33
C ASN A 235 -11.97 -1.41 15.85
N GLN A 236 -11.12 -2.37 15.47
CA GLN A 236 -9.85 -2.08 14.82
C GLN A 236 -10.05 -1.63 13.37
N TYR A 237 -9.16 -0.78 12.87
CA TYR A 237 -9.13 -0.35 11.47
C TYR A 237 -8.30 -1.31 10.63
N ASP A 238 -8.88 -1.76 9.51
CA ASP A 238 -8.19 -2.58 8.52
C ASP A 238 -7.38 -1.69 7.55
N TYR A 239 -6.06 -1.76 7.65
CA TYR A 239 -5.14 -1.05 6.76
C TYR A 239 -4.64 -1.90 5.60
N GLY A 240 -5.00 -3.17 5.53
CA GLY A 240 -4.53 -4.13 4.53
C GLY A 240 -3.47 -5.07 5.10
N ALA A 241 -2.25 -4.57 5.35
CA ALA A 241 -1.16 -5.40 5.86
C ALA A 241 -1.20 -5.61 7.39
N ARG A 242 -1.87 -4.71 8.12
CA ARG A 242 -2.01 -4.74 9.58
C ARG A 242 -3.37 -4.21 10.00
N PHE A 243 -3.77 -4.52 11.24
CA PHE A 243 -4.97 -3.98 11.87
C PHE A 243 -4.57 -3.05 13.01
N TYR A 244 -5.13 -1.85 12.99
CA TYR A 244 -4.81 -0.77 13.91
C TYR A 244 -5.86 -0.66 15.00
N ASP A 245 -5.46 -0.67 16.29
CA ASP A 245 -6.37 -0.43 17.41
C ASP A 245 -6.30 1.05 17.84
N PRO A 246 -7.32 1.86 17.50
CA PRO A 246 -7.34 3.29 17.84
C PRO A 246 -7.56 3.54 19.34
N VAL A 247 -8.08 2.55 20.09
CA VAL A 247 -8.30 2.68 21.54
C VAL A 247 -6.96 2.76 22.24
N ILE A 248 -6.00 1.93 21.85
CA ILE A 248 -4.65 1.91 22.43
C ILE A 248 -3.63 2.70 21.61
N GLY A 249 -3.96 3.08 20.37
CA GLY A 249 -3.12 3.90 19.50
C GLY A 249 -1.98 3.14 18.81
N ARG A 250 -2.12 1.83 18.59
CA ARG A 250 -1.01 0.96 18.16
C ARG A 250 -1.46 -0.17 17.23
N TRP A 251 -0.50 -0.74 16.49
CA TRP A 251 -0.71 -1.96 15.71
C TRP A 251 -0.79 -3.20 16.59
N THR A 252 -1.54 -4.20 16.14
CA THR A 252 -1.67 -5.51 16.84
C THR A 252 -0.71 -6.58 16.33
N SER A 253 -0.05 -6.34 15.20
CA SER A 253 0.98 -7.21 14.61
C SER A 253 2.26 -6.42 14.31
N VAL A 254 3.37 -7.15 14.19
CA VAL A 254 4.70 -6.60 13.86
C VAL A 254 4.68 -6.02 12.45
N ASP A 255 5.38 -4.89 12.24
CA ASP A 255 5.60 -4.33 10.90
C ASP A 255 6.27 -5.36 9.96
N PRO A 256 5.67 -5.68 8.80
CA PRO A 256 6.29 -6.55 7.80
C PRO A 256 7.66 -6.05 7.28
N LEU A 257 7.95 -4.75 7.40
CA LEU A 257 9.16 -4.09 6.94
C LEU A 257 10.14 -3.76 8.07
N VAL A 258 9.91 -4.28 9.30
CA VAL A 258 10.81 -4.06 10.43
C VAL A 258 12.25 -4.50 10.12
N GLU A 259 12.42 -5.65 9.47
CA GLU A 259 13.74 -6.19 9.12
C GLU A 259 14.42 -5.42 7.98
N ALA A 260 13.65 -4.65 7.20
CA ALA A 260 14.18 -3.75 6.19
C ALA A 260 14.77 -2.47 6.79
N GLY A 261 14.70 -2.30 8.13
CA GLY A 261 15.28 -1.16 8.86
C GLY A 261 14.48 0.13 8.71
N GLN A 262 13.21 0.04 8.33
CA GLN A 262 12.34 1.21 8.13
C GLN A 262 11.81 1.77 9.46
N GLU A 263 11.67 0.91 10.45
CA GLU A 263 11.21 1.24 11.80
C GLU A 263 12.41 1.73 12.64
N PHE A 264 12.49 3.04 12.91
CA PHE A 264 13.49 3.61 13.84
C PHE A 264 13.09 3.50 15.32
N GLY A 265 11.89 2.98 15.61
CA GLY A 265 11.29 2.91 16.94
C GLY A 265 10.71 1.53 17.27
N THR A 266 9.43 1.50 17.64
CA THR A 266 8.74 0.28 18.04
C THR A 266 8.03 -0.37 16.84
N PRO A 267 8.19 -1.68 16.58
CA PRO A 267 7.56 -2.38 15.44
C PRO A 267 6.02 -2.42 15.45
N TYR A 268 5.42 -1.87 16.50
CA TYR A 268 3.98 -1.77 16.71
C TYR A 268 3.51 -0.31 16.77
N GLY A 269 4.42 0.64 16.54
CA GLY A 269 4.15 2.08 16.61
C GLY A 269 3.35 2.54 15.41
N TYR A 270 2.44 3.49 15.63
CA TYR A 270 1.65 4.06 14.55
C TYR A 270 2.31 5.36 14.08
N VAL A 271 2.70 5.40 12.81
CA VAL A 271 3.17 6.60 12.07
C VAL A 271 4.20 7.48 12.79
N PHE A 272 5.16 6.83 13.46
CA PHE A 272 6.21 7.46 14.27
C PHE A 272 5.68 8.33 15.43
N ASP A 273 4.50 7.98 15.96
CA ASP A 273 3.81 8.71 17.02
C ASP A 273 3.44 10.17 16.65
N ASP A 274 3.34 10.50 15.36
CA ASP A 274 2.83 11.79 14.85
C ASP A 274 1.63 11.59 13.89
N PRO A 275 0.46 11.14 14.41
CA PRO A 275 -0.73 10.87 13.61
C PRO A 275 -1.48 12.13 13.17
N VAL A 276 -0.95 13.32 13.49
CA VAL A 276 -1.48 14.61 13.01
C VAL A 276 -0.83 15.01 11.69
N LYS A 277 0.38 14.52 11.42
CA LYS A 277 1.13 14.82 10.20
C LYS A 277 1.15 13.65 9.23
N ASN A 278 1.28 12.43 9.75
CA ASN A 278 1.58 11.24 8.96
C ASN A 278 0.37 10.31 8.87
N THR A 279 0.34 9.48 7.83
CA THR A 279 -0.64 8.40 7.67
C THR A 279 0.07 7.14 7.19
N ASP A 280 -0.43 5.95 7.52
CA ASP A 280 0.06 4.70 6.90
C ASP A 280 -0.94 4.26 5.82
N PRO A 281 -0.62 4.29 4.52
CA PRO A 281 -1.60 3.98 3.49
C PRO A 281 -1.98 2.51 3.39
N ASP A 282 -1.10 1.56 3.76
CA ASP A 282 -1.33 0.13 3.56
C ASP A 282 -0.96 -0.74 4.78
N GLY A 283 -0.61 -0.12 5.89
CA GLY A 283 -0.18 -0.79 7.11
C GLY A 283 1.25 -1.34 7.01
N ARG A 284 2.11 -0.84 6.12
CA ARG A 284 3.53 -1.24 6.03
C ARG A 284 4.49 -0.08 6.18
N ALA A 285 4.05 1.13 5.89
CA ALA A 285 4.93 2.29 5.83
C ALA A 285 4.16 3.58 6.06
N PRO A 286 4.61 4.45 6.97
CA PRO A 286 4.10 5.81 7.04
C PRO A 286 4.47 6.59 5.76
N ASP A 287 3.50 7.27 5.17
CA ASP A 287 3.70 8.30 4.16
C ASP A 287 3.76 9.67 4.88
N ASP A 288 4.84 10.42 4.65
CA ASP A 288 5.09 11.76 5.22
C ASP A 288 4.33 12.88 4.49
N ASP A 289 3.57 12.55 3.43
CA ASP A 289 2.87 13.50 2.57
C ASP A 289 1.34 13.45 2.78
N PRO A 290 0.66 14.57 3.10
CA PRO A 290 -0.79 14.61 3.23
C PRO A 290 -1.48 14.28 1.87
N PRO A 291 -2.68 13.67 1.84
CA PRO A 291 -3.36 13.21 0.62
C PRO A 291 -3.77 14.30 -0.38
N GLY A 292 -3.33 15.55 -0.19
CA GLY A 292 -3.68 16.71 -1.01
C GLY A 292 -2.81 16.95 -2.26
N ALA A 293 -1.69 16.24 -2.45
CA ALA A 293 -0.80 16.48 -3.60
C ALA A 293 -0.95 15.46 -4.77
N LEU A 294 -1.56 14.30 -4.54
CA LEU A 294 -1.82 13.28 -5.57
C LEU A 294 -3.13 12.51 -5.25
N SER A 295 -4.23 13.24 -5.11
CA SER A 295 -5.55 12.67 -4.85
C SER A 295 -6.05 11.82 -6.03
N MET A 296 -6.53 10.62 -5.71
CA MET A 296 -7.34 9.67 -6.51
C MET A 296 -6.71 8.94 -7.71
N THR A 297 -5.78 9.52 -8.47
CA THR A 297 -5.10 8.78 -9.55
C THR A 297 -4.10 7.75 -9.01
N GLY A 298 -3.51 8.02 -7.85
CA GLY A 298 -2.56 7.13 -7.19
C GLY A 298 -3.16 5.79 -6.77
N ASN A 299 -4.41 5.73 -6.31
CA ASN A 299 -4.99 4.47 -5.82
C ASN A 299 -5.57 3.60 -6.94
N PHE A 300 -6.09 4.19 -8.02
CA PHE A 300 -6.48 3.44 -9.22
C PHE A 300 -5.25 2.91 -9.98
N VAL A 301 -4.18 3.71 -10.08
CA VAL A 301 -2.92 3.30 -10.73
C VAL A 301 -2.08 2.36 -9.85
N LYS A 302 -2.06 2.53 -8.52
CA LYS A 302 -1.43 1.57 -7.58
C LYS A 302 -2.24 0.26 -7.53
N GLY A 303 -3.58 0.28 -7.62
CA GLY A 303 -4.42 -0.92 -7.70
C GLY A 303 -4.25 -1.73 -8.99
N LEU A 304 -4.12 -1.05 -10.14
CA LEU A 304 -3.75 -1.71 -11.42
C LEU A 304 -2.26 -2.13 -11.44
N GLY A 305 -1.39 -1.38 -10.79
CA GLY A 305 0.03 -1.69 -10.67
C GLY A 305 0.30 -2.92 -9.79
N GLN A 306 -0.38 -3.05 -8.66
CA GLN A 306 -0.25 -4.19 -7.74
C GLN A 306 -0.87 -5.48 -8.30
N SER A 307 -1.97 -5.42 -9.04
CA SER A 307 -2.55 -6.59 -9.73
C SER A 307 -1.68 -7.07 -10.91
N ALA A 308 -1.04 -6.16 -11.64
CA ALA A 308 -0.10 -6.50 -12.70
C ALA A 308 1.23 -7.06 -12.15
N TRP A 309 1.76 -6.49 -11.06
CA TRP A 309 3.01 -6.97 -10.43
C TRP A 309 2.83 -8.28 -9.65
N GLY A 310 1.67 -8.51 -8.99
CA GLY A 310 1.36 -9.76 -8.30
C GLY A 310 1.23 -10.96 -9.24
N THR A 311 0.67 -10.75 -10.44
CA THR A 311 0.56 -11.79 -11.47
C THR A 311 1.92 -12.14 -12.10
N VAL A 312 2.78 -11.14 -12.34
CA VAL A 312 4.11 -11.34 -12.93
C VAL A 312 5.09 -11.94 -11.92
N THR A 313 5.03 -11.56 -10.65
CA THR A 313 5.87 -12.14 -9.58
C THR A 313 5.45 -13.55 -9.19
N GLY A 314 4.14 -13.85 -9.20
CA GLY A 314 3.61 -15.21 -9.01
C GLY A 314 4.04 -16.16 -10.14
N VAL A 315 4.03 -15.71 -11.39
CA VAL A 315 4.56 -16.46 -12.53
C VAL A 315 6.08 -16.59 -12.46
N TYR A 316 6.81 -15.54 -12.04
CA TYR A 316 8.26 -15.58 -11.87
C TYR A 316 8.71 -16.60 -10.80
N GLN A 317 8.00 -16.68 -9.66
CA GLN A 317 8.23 -17.66 -8.60
C GLN A 317 7.84 -19.09 -9.05
N ALA A 318 6.76 -19.25 -9.81
CA ALA A 318 6.33 -20.54 -10.37
C ALA A 318 7.29 -21.10 -11.43
N VAL A 319 7.99 -20.23 -12.17
CA VAL A 319 8.96 -20.62 -13.21
C VAL A 319 10.34 -20.97 -12.62
N ARG A 320 10.71 -20.42 -11.45
CA ARG A 320 12.01 -20.72 -10.79
C ARG A 320 11.99 -21.91 -9.83
N HIS A 321 10.84 -22.27 -9.25
CA HIS A 321 10.72 -23.39 -8.29
C HIS A 321 9.54 -24.35 -8.56
N PRO A 322 9.49 -25.01 -9.73
CA PRO A 322 8.35 -25.85 -10.12
C PRO A 322 8.11 -27.06 -9.18
N ILE A 323 9.16 -27.57 -8.53
CA ILE A 323 9.08 -28.80 -7.71
C ILE A 323 8.44 -28.56 -6.33
N ASN A 324 8.49 -27.33 -5.79
CA ASN A 324 7.91 -27.03 -4.48
C ASN A 324 6.43 -26.59 -4.57
N THR A 325 6.00 -26.03 -5.71
CA THR A 325 4.60 -25.65 -5.96
C THR A 325 3.71 -26.85 -6.29
N LEU A 326 4.27 -27.91 -6.89
CA LEU A 326 3.53 -29.14 -7.22
C LEU A 326 3.21 -30.01 -5.99
N ARG A 327 4.00 -29.93 -4.91
CA ARG A 327 3.72 -30.68 -3.66
C ARG A 327 2.58 -30.07 -2.84
N GLY A 328 2.34 -28.76 -2.94
CA GLY A 328 1.23 -28.08 -2.24
C GLY A 328 -0.14 -28.28 -2.90
N ILE A 329 -0.19 -28.64 -4.18
CA ILE A 329 -1.43 -28.87 -4.94
C ILE A 329 -1.87 -30.34 -4.90
N ALA A 330 -0.94 -31.28 -4.69
CA ALA A 330 -1.25 -32.72 -4.65
C ALA A 330 -1.87 -33.20 -3.33
N ASP A 331 -1.74 -32.46 -2.22
CA ASP A 331 -2.32 -32.82 -0.91
C ASP A 331 -3.74 -32.25 -0.69
N LEU A 332 -4.34 -31.59 -1.68
CA LEU A 332 -5.76 -31.18 -1.68
C LEU A 332 -6.71 -32.27 -2.23
N GLY A 333 -6.28 -33.52 -2.17
CA GLY A 333 -7.04 -34.68 -2.63
C GLY A 333 -8.16 -35.10 -1.67
N THR A 334 -9.40 -34.80 -2.07
CA THR A 334 -10.69 -35.48 -1.74
C THR A 334 -11.50 -34.98 -0.51
N PRO A 335 -12.84 -35.17 -0.48
CA PRO A 335 -13.84 -34.69 -1.45
C PRO A 335 -15.09 -34.09 -0.75
N MET A 336 -15.53 -32.88 -1.11
CA MET A 336 -16.86 -32.40 -0.67
C MET A 336 -17.92 -32.66 -1.75
N GLY A 337 -18.79 -33.62 -1.42
CA GLY A 337 -20.08 -34.01 -1.97
C GLY A 337 -20.64 -33.26 -3.17
N ALA A 338 -20.73 -33.98 -4.29
CA ALA A 338 -21.59 -33.70 -5.42
C ALA A 338 -23.08 -33.90 -5.03
N ALA A 339 -23.86 -32.81 -5.00
CA ALA A 339 -25.29 -32.78 -5.29
C ALA A 339 -25.81 -31.34 -5.11
N ASN A 340 -25.70 -30.53 -6.18
CA ASN A 340 -26.51 -29.34 -6.51
C ASN A 340 -25.79 -28.36 -7.47
N MET A 341 -24.87 -28.85 -8.31
CA MET A 341 -24.48 -28.17 -9.55
C MET A 341 -25.07 -28.91 -10.74
N ALA A 342 -26.35 -28.67 -11.00
CA ALA A 342 -27.02 -29.19 -12.19
C ALA A 342 -28.15 -28.25 -12.63
N THR A 343 -27.80 -27.04 -13.06
CA THR A 343 -28.55 -26.27 -14.07
C THR A 343 -27.65 -25.19 -14.65
N ALA A 344 -26.77 -25.59 -15.58
CA ALA A 344 -26.26 -24.78 -16.68
C ALA A 344 -25.24 -25.61 -17.48
N SER A 345 -25.69 -26.36 -18.47
CA SER A 345 -24.85 -26.86 -19.56
C SER A 345 -25.69 -27.15 -20.80
N ALA A 346 -25.29 -26.50 -21.90
CA ALA A 346 -25.38 -26.91 -23.31
C ALA A 346 -25.98 -25.83 -24.22
N MET A 347 -25.12 -25.13 -24.97
CA MET A 347 -25.49 -24.63 -26.29
C MET A 347 -24.40 -25.01 -27.30
N THR A 348 -24.88 -25.69 -28.34
CA THR A 348 -24.18 -26.47 -29.35
C THR A 348 -23.52 -25.60 -30.41
N VAL A 349 -22.33 -26.00 -30.86
CA VAL A 349 -21.63 -25.44 -32.01
C VAL A 349 -22.19 -26.06 -33.29
N ASP A 350 -22.70 -25.24 -34.21
CA ASP A 350 -22.95 -25.66 -35.59
C ASP A 350 -22.25 -24.73 -36.59
N LYS A 351 -21.73 -25.35 -37.66
CA LYS A 351 -20.69 -24.83 -38.56
C LYS A 351 -21.22 -23.83 -39.59
N PHE A 352 -20.51 -22.72 -39.77
CA PHE A 352 -20.45 -22.02 -41.06
C PHE A 352 -18.98 -21.75 -41.42
N GLN A 353 -18.39 -22.69 -42.17
CA GLN A 353 -17.28 -22.39 -43.06
C GLN A 353 -17.88 -21.95 -44.40
N ASN A 354 -17.43 -20.81 -44.92
CA ASN A 354 -17.25 -20.69 -46.35
C ASN A 354 -15.94 -19.98 -46.64
N GLY A 355 -15.27 -20.44 -47.70
CA GLY A 355 -13.89 -20.18 -48.02
C GLY A 355 -13.60 -18.71 -48.34
N ASN A 356 -12.33 -18.36 -48.10
CA ASN A 356 -11.70 -17.04 -48.20
C ASN A 356 -11.97 -16.17 -46.96
N GLY A 357 -11.16 -16.43 -45.94
CA GLY A 357 -11.24 -15.86 -44.60
C GLY A 357 -10.95 -14.37 -44.54
N ASP A 358 -12.02 -13.58 -44.50
CA ASP A 358 -12.14 -12.36 -43.70
C ASP A 358 -13.62 -11.94 -43.65
N VAL A 359 -14.24 -11.97 -42.47
CA VAL A 359 -15.51 -11.24 -42.22
C VAL A 359 -15.43 -10.55 -40.85
N LYS A 360 -15.38 -9.22 -40.91
CA LYS A 360 -15.69 -8.32 -39.79
C LYS A 360 -17.19 -8.36 -39.52
N ALA A 361 -17.57 -8.61 -38.27
CA ALA A 361 -18.91 -8.27 -37.77
C ALA A 361 -18.77 -7.14 -36.73
N ASN A 362 -19.19 -5.97 -37.18
CA ASN A 362 -19.34 -4.74 -36.42
C ASN A 362 -20.65 -4.82 -35.63
N MET A 363 -20.62 -4.80 -34.29
CA MET A 363 -21.66 -4.18 -33.44
C MET A 363 -21.07 -3.83 -32.05
N ILE A 364 -20.87 -2.53 -31.83
CA ILE A 364 -21.04 -1.76 -30.58
C ILE A 364 -20.72 -2.50 -29.27
N GLY A 365 -19.52 -2.24 -28.75
CA GLY A 365 -19.07 -2.67 -27.43
C GLY A 365 -19.19 -1.59 -26.35
N ASN A 366 -19.44 -2.05 -25.14
CA ASN A 366 -19.03 -1.53 -23.83
C ASN A 366 -19.40 -2.66 -22.83
N GLY A 367 -18.56 -3.54 -22.31
CA GLY A 367 -17.10 -3.64 -22.23
C GLY A 367 -16.77 -4.41 -20.95
N VAL A 368 -17.12 -5.71 -20.89
CA VAL A 368 -16.70 -6.69 -19.87
C VAL A 368 -16.49 -8.05 -20.57
N GLY A 369 -15.30 -8.64 -20.42
CA GLY A 369 -14.88 -9.98 -20.93
C GLY A 369 -14.47 -9.98 -22.42
N ASP A 370 -13.28 -10.38 -22.86
CA ASP A 370 -12.49 -11.52 -22.41
C ASP A 370 -10.97 -11.27 -22.47
N VAL A 371 -10.31 -11.71 -21.40
CA VAL A 371 -8.96 -12.24 -21.43
C VAL A 371 -9.08 -13.70 -21.89
N ALA A 372 -8.40 -14.08 -22.97
CA ALA A 372 -7.77 -15.39 -23.20
C ALA A 372 -7.78 -15.79 -24.69
N GLN A 373 -6.79 -15.31 -25.45
CA GLN A 373 -6.05 -16.12 -26.43
C GLN A 373 -4.83 -15.29 -26.84
N LEU A 374 -3.67 -15.53 -26.21
CA LEU A 374 -2.41 -15.14 -26.86
C LEU A 374 -1.47 -16.35 -26.84
N PHE A 375 -1.52 -17.06 -27.95
CA PHE A 375 -0.66 -18.19 -28.27
C PHE A 375 0.81 -17.82 -28.12
N ILE A 376 1.55 -18.76 -27.54
CA ILE A 376 3.01 -18.82 -27.46
C ILE A 376 3.59 -18.74 -28.88
N GLY A 377 4.43 -17.74 -29.12
CA GLY A 377 5.18 -17.59 -30.38
C GLY A 377 6.22 -16.49 -30.23
N ALA A 378 7.47 -16.83 -30.56
CA ALA A 378 8.66 -16.02 -30.34
C ALA A 378 8.63 -14.62 -30.99
N GLY A 379 9.25 -13.64 -30.32
CA GLY A 379 9.72 -12.39 -30.94
C GLY A 379 8.88 -11.13 -30.66
N GLU A 380 9.50 -10.16 -29.99
CA GLU A 380 9.15 -8.73 -29.90
C GLU A 380 7.70 -8.31 -29.61
N VAL A 381 7.45 -7.83 -28.37
CA VAL A 381 6.22 -7.12 -28.03
C VAL A 381 6.32 -5.65 -28.48
N LYS A 382 5.69 -5.31 -29.61
CA LYS A 382 5.43 -3.93 -30.05
C LYS A 382 4.03 -3.52 -29.58
N PHE A 383 3.95 -2.77 -28.47
CA PHE A 383 2.70 -2.11 -28.08
C PHE A 383 2.40 -0.95 -29.04
N THR A 384 1.27 -1.04 -29.73
CA THR A 384 0.87 -0.16 -30.83
C THR A 384 0.32 1.20 -30.35
N ALA A 385 0.65 2.22 -31.14
CA ALA A 385 0.54 3.67 -30.92
C ALA A 385 -0.87 4.30 -30.68
N ASN A 386 -1.91 3.53 -30.39
CA ASN A 386 -3.28 4.07 -30.33
C ASN A 386 -3.71 4.57 -28.95
N VAL A 387 -3.10 4.07 -27.87
CA VAL A 387 -3.33 4.59 -26.50
C VAL A 387 -2.61 5.93 -26.28
N LEU A 388 -1.56 6.21 -27.07
CA LEU A 388 -0.71 7.40 -26.92
C LEU A 388 -1.33 8.70 -27.45
N LYS A 389 -2.45 8.64 -28.19
CA LYS A 389 -3.00 9.80 -28.92
C LYS A 389 -3.97 10.63 -28.08
N SER A 390 -4.60 10.04 -27.07
CA SER A 390 -5.56 10.68 -26.15
C SER A 390 -4.92 11.31 -24.91
N VAL A 391 -3.62 11.09 -24.68
CA VAL A 391 -2.89 11.56 -23.48
C VAL A 391 -1.94 12.72 -23.81
N LYS A 392 -1.99 13.26 -25.05
CA LYS A 392 -1.00 14.24 -25.55
C LYS A 392 -1.00 15.60 -24.84
N ASP A 393 -2.02 15.91 -24.04
CA ASP A 393 -2.18 17.24 -23.45
C ASP A 393 -2.10 17.18 -21.91
N ALA A 394 -0.94 16.86 -21.35
CA ALA A 394 -0.59 17.16 -19.95
C ALA A 394 0.89 16.85 -19.65
N GLU A 395 1.54 17.68 -18.82
CA GLU A 395 2.91 17.53 -18.28
C GLU A 395 3.23 16.15 -17.68
N ILE A 396 2.21 15.34 -17.36
CA ILE A 396 2.27 14.00 -16.75
C ILE A 396 3.04 12.96 -17.60
N ILE A 397 3.08 13.11 -18.94
CA ILE A 397 3.83 12.17 -19.82
C ILE A 397 5.35 12.30 -19.64
N VAL A 398 5.85 13.48 -19.23
CA VAL A 398 7.30 13.70 -19.12
C VAL A 398 7.90 12.82 -18.01
N ASP A 399 7.21 12.69 -16.88
CA ASP A 399 7.68 11.93 -15.72
C ASP A 399 7.59 10.41 -15.92
N ILE A 400 6.53 9.91 -16.56
CA ILE A 400 6.38 8.47 -16.86
C ILE A 400 7.45 7.99 -17.85
N ASN A 401 7.78 8.80 -18.87
CA ASN A 401 8.82 8.45 -19.83
C ASN A 401 10.22 8.47 -19.21
N LYS A 402 10.48 9.41 -18.29
CA LYS A 402 11.74 9.48 -17.55
C LYS A 402 11.89 8.26 -16.63
N ALA A 403 10.86 7.93 -15.86
CA ALA A 403 10.81 6.75 -15.01
C ALA A 403 10.99 5.44 -15.80
N SER A 404 10.36 5.32 -16.98
CA SER A 404 10.52 4.15 -17.86
C SER A 404 11.95 3.98 -18.39
N LYS A 405 12.64 5.08 -18.74
CA LYS A 405 14.03 5.05 -19.20
C LYS A 405 14.99 4.66 -18.08
N ILE A 406 14.78 5.16 -16.88
CA ILE A 406 15.56 4.80 -15.68
C ILE A 406 15.39 3.31 -15.38
N SER A 407 14.16 2.83 -15.28
CA SER A 407 13.85 1.41 -15.00
C SER A 407 14.50 0.45 -16.02
N LYS A 408 14.48 0.79 -17.32
CA LYS A 408 15.13 -0.02 -18.36
C LYS A 408 16.66 -0.04 -18.22
N ALA A 409 17.26 1.10 -17.87
CA ALA A 409 18.71 1.20 -17.69
C ALA A 409 19.17 0.46 -16.42
N GLU A 410 18.41 0.54 -15.33
CA GLU A 410 18.64 -0.20 -14.08
C GLU A 410 18.52 -1.71 -14.30
N ALA A 411 17.48 -2.17 -15.00
CA ALA A 411 17.31 -3.58 -15.33
C ALA A 411 18.47 -4.13 -16.20
N ARG A 412 18.97 -3.33 -17.15
CA ARG A 412 20.15 -3.67 -17.96
C ARG A 412 21.41 -3.76 -17.10
N ALA A 413 21.62 -2.82 -16.18
CA ALA A 413 22.77 -2.80 -15.28
C ALA A 413 22.75 -3.99 -14.32
N ALA A 414 21.62 -4.24 -13.66
CA ALA A 414 21.43 -5.34 -12.71
C ALA A 414 21.69 -6.71 -13.35
N LYS A 415 21.11 -6.97 -14.53
CA LYS A 415 21.34 -8.22 -15.28
C LYS A 415 22.81 -8.46 -15.62
N LEU A 416 23.55 -7.40 -15.94
CA LEU A 416 24.98 -7.49 -16.24
C LEU A 416 25.84 -7.61 -14.97
N SER A 417 25.30 -7.26 -13.81
CA SER A 417 25.95 -7.39 -12.50
C SER A 417 25.74 -8.76 -11.84
N GLU A 418 24.76 -9.56 -12.27
CA GLU A 418 24.53 -10.94 -11.78
C GLU A 418 25.72 -11.87 -12.03
N VAL A 419 26.55 -11.56 -13.03
CA VAL A 419 27.77 -12.32 -13.33
C VAL A 419 28.93 -11.72 -12.55
N ALA A 420 29.41 -12.43 -11.53
CA ALA A 420 30.55 -12.00 -10.71
C ALA A 420 31.81 -11.72 -11.56
N ARG A 421 32.38 -10.53 -11.40
CA ARG A 421 33.56 -10.04 -12.14
C ARG A 421 34.58 -9.37 -11.23
N ASP A 422 34.78 -9.94 -10.05
CA ASP A 422 35.68 -9.40 -9.02
C ASP A 422 37.11 -9.35 -9.55
N GLY A 423 37.77 -8.22 -9.35
CA GLY A 423 39.13 -7.99 -9.85
C GLY A 423 39.26 -7.96 -11.37
N LYS A 424 38.16 -7.86 -12.14
CA LYS A 424 38.17 -7.80 -13.61
C LYS A 424 37.79 -6.40 -14.11
N ASP A 425 38.17 -6.14 -15.36
CA ASP A 425 37.80 -4.90 -16.03
C ASP A 425 36.35 -4.98 -16.55
N PHE A 426 35.72 -3.82 -16.72
CA PHE A 426 34.37 -3.72 -17.31
C PHE A 426 34.35 -4.27 -18.74
N THR A 427 33.32 -5.04 -19.06
CA THR A 427 33.01 -5.40 -20.45
C THR A 427 32.53 -4.18 -21.23
N LYS A 428 32.56 -4.24 -22.56
CA LYS A 428 32.00 -3.17 -23.41
C LYS A 428 30.53 -2.90 -23.07
N ALA A 429 29.72 -3.96 -22.95
CA ALA A 429 28.31 -3.87 -22.55
C ALA A 429 28.12 -3.31 -21.14
N GLY A 430 29.03 -3.63 -20.21
CA GLY A 430 29.02 -3.09 -18.85
C GLY A 430 29.32 -1.59 -18.81
N LYS A 431 30.30 -1.12 -19.60
CA LYS A 431 30.59 0.31 -19.74
C LYS A 431 29.41 1.08 -20.34
N GLU A 432 28.77 0.52 -21.36
CA GLU A 432 27.56 1.11 -21.95
C GLU A 432 26.41 1.18 -20.94
N ALA A 433 26.17 0.13 -20.14
CA ALA A 433 25.12 0.14 -19.13
C ALA A 433 25.33 1.22 -18.05
N VAL A 434 26.58 1.46 -17.62
CA VAL A 434 26.91 2.53 -16.67
C VAL A 434 26.64 3.91 -17.27
N ILE A 435 26.93 4.09 -18.56
CA ILE A 435 26.69 5.35 -19.29
C ILE A 435 25.19 5.56 -19.49
N ASP A 436 24.45 4.53 -19.89
CA ASP A 436 23.01 4.60 -20.12
C ASP A 436 22.25 4.91 -18.83
N LEU A 437 22.65 4.29 -17.72
CA LEU A 437 22.09 4.57 -16.40
C LEU A 437 22.35 6.03 -16.00
N ASN A 438 23.60 6.49 -16.15
CA ASN A 438 23.93 7.89 -15.88
C ASN A 438 23.12 8.86 -16.76
N ALA A 439 22.97 8.57 -18.05
CA ALA A 439 22.15 9.37 -18.96
C ALA A 439 20.66 9.37 -18.56
N ALA A 440 20.12 8.22 -18.16
CA ALA A 440 18.72 8.07 -17.79
C ALA A 440 18.36 8.91 -16.55
N HIS A 441 19.26 9.00 -15.57
CA HIS A 441 19.06 9.86 -14.39
C HIS A 441 19.28 11.36 -14.66
N ASN A 442 19.93 11.72 -15.77
CA ASN A 442 20.34 13.11 -16.08
C ASN A 442 19.73 13.62 -17.39
N ASP A 443 18.46 13.28 -17.65
CA ASP A 443 17.69 13.80 -18.81
C ASP A 443 18.36 13.56 -20.17
N GLY A 444 19.05 12.42 -20.31
CA GLY A 444 19.77 12.02 -21.52
C GLY A 444 21.19 12.56 -21.62
N LYS A 445 21.64 13.42 -20.70
CA LYS A 445 23.00 13.95 -20.64
C LYS A 445 23.88 13.04 -19.81
N VAL A 446 25.13 12.85 -20.21
CA VAL A 446 26.06 12.01 -19.44
C VAL A 446 26.97 12.88 -18.59
N ILE A 447 26.69 12.91 -17.29
CA ILE A 447 27.30 13.81 -16.31
C ILE A 447 28.44 13.11 -15.56
N CYS A 448 29.58 13.78 -15.49
CA CYS A 448 30.72 13.36 -14.67
C CYS A 448 30.36 13.36 -13.19
N MET A 449 30.55 12.24 -12.49
CA MET A 449 30.22 12.14 -11.07
C MET A 449 31.12 13.02 -10.18
N GLY A 450 32.35 13.30 -10.62
CA GLY A 450 33.34 14.09 -9.88
C GLY A 450 33.13 15.61 -9.98
N CYS A 451 33.03 16.16 -11.20
CA CYS A 451 32.90 17.61 -11.41
C CYS A 451 31.49 18.09 -11.79
N LYS A 452 30.53 17.18 -11.95
CA LYS A 452 29.13 17.47 -12.34
C LYS A 452 28.95 18.17 -13.69
N VAL A 453 29.97 18.14 -14.55
CA VAL A 453 29.92 18.66 -15.92
C VAL A 453 29.56 17.55 -16.90
N GLU A 454 28.85 17.90 -17.97
CA GLU A 454 28.54 16.99 -19.08
C GLU A 454 29.81 16.54 -19.80
N THR A 455 29.89 15.23 -20.07
CA THR A 455 31.06 14.59 -20.68
C THR A 455 30.90 14.43 -22.19
N LEU A 456 32.00 14.60 -22.92
CA LEU A 456 32.07 14.38 -24.36
C LEU A 456 32.29 12.88 -24.67
N PRO A 457 31.74 12.35 -25.77
CA PRO A 457 32.05 10.99 -26.21
C PRO A 457 33.57 10.78 -26.36
N ALA A 458 34.06 9.60 -25.98
CA ALA A 458 35.47 9.26 -26.15
C ALA A 458 35.83 9.19 -27.64
N THR A 459 36.92 9.84 -28.04
CA THR A 459 37.43 9.78 -29.42
C THR A 459 38.58 8.77 -29.53
N GLN A 460 38.74 8.15 -30.70
CA GLN A 460 39.86 7.24 -30.94
C GLN A 460 41.18 8.03 -30.98
N SER A 461 42.19 7.59 -30.23
CA SER A 461 43.49 8.24 -30.19
C SER A 461 44.16 8.27 -31.57
N LYS A 462 44.53 9.48 -32.01
CA LYS A 462 45.29 9.72 -33.25
C LYS A 462 46.62 10.40 -32.87
N LYS A 463 47.71 9.96 -33.47
CA LYS A 463 49.06 10.50 -33.21
C LYS A 463 49.07 12.01 -33.48
N GLY A 464 49.43 12.80 -32.46
CA GLY A 464 49.53 14.28 -32.55
C GLY A 464 48.27 15.07 -32.18
N VAL A 465 47.19 14.42 -31.71
CA VAL A 465 45.95 15.10 -31.28
C VAL A 465 45.82 15.05 -29.76
N THR A 466 45.68 16.20 -29.12
CA THR A 466 45.40 16.30 -27.68
C THR A 466 43.92 16.04 -27.41
N HIS A 467 43.63 15.06 -26.54
CA HIS A 467 42.27 14.72 -26.14
C HIS A 467 41.64 15.80 -25.25
N SER A 468 40.32 15.97 -25.34
CA SER A 468 39.60 16.92 -24.49
C SER A 468 39.59 16.43 -23.04
N PRO A 469 39.82 17.31 -22.04
CA PRO A 469 39.73 16.94 -20.63
C PRO A 469 38.31 16.55 -20.19
N LEU A 470 37.29 16.83 -21.02
CA LEU A 470 35.90 16.46 -20.80
C LEU A 470 35.52 15.10 -21.43
N GLU A 471 36.46 14.40 -22.07
CA GLU A 471 36.17 13.08 -22.63
C GLU A 471 35.69 12.10 -21.56
N ARG A 472 34.64 11.35 -21.88
CA ARG A 472 34.00 10.38 -21.01
C ARG A 472 34.91 9.19 -20.76
N ARG A 473 34.98 8.78 -19.50
CA ARG A 473 35.60 7.56 -19.00
C ARG A 473 34.61 6.84 -18.08
N VAL A 474 34.64 5.51 -18.10
CA VAL A 474 33.93 4.66 -17.14
C VAL A 474 34.99 3.96 -16.31
N ASP A 475 34.92 4.14 -15.00
CA ASP A 475 35.90 3.64 -14.05
C ASP A 475 35.22 3.06 -12.81
N HIS A 476 35.96 2.28 -12.02
CA HIS A 476 35.44 1.58 -10.85
C HIS A 476 35.17 2.53 -9.68
N LYS A 477 34.11 2.38 -8.89
CA LYS A 477 33.93 3.10 -7.62
C LYS A 477 34.95 2.62 -6.59
N ILE A 478 35.02 1.30 -6.43
CA ILE A 478 36.03 0.59 -5.65
C ILE A 478 37.12 0.11 -6.63
N PRO A 479 38.39 0.52 -6.49
CA PRO A 479 39.45 0.09 -7.40
C PRO A 479 39.60 -1.43 -7.48
N LYS A 480 39.96 -1.93 -8.66
CA LYS A 480 40.28 -3.35 -8.88
C LYS A 480 41.37 -3.86 -7.93
N SER A 481 42.35 -3.04 -7.59
CA SER A 481 43.41 -3.38 -6.61
C SER A 481 42.88 -3.62 -5.19
N LYS A 482 41.68 -3.13 -4.87
CA LYS A 482 40.99 -3.32 -3.58
C LYS A 482 39.83 -4.33 -3.68
N GLY A 483 39.81 -5.17 -4.73
CA GLY A 483 38.79 -6.19 -4.92
C GLY A 483 37.51 -5.70 -5.62
N GLY A 484 37.51 -4.48 -6.18
CA GLY A 484 36.35 -3.96 -6.91
C GLY A 484 35.96 -4.82 -8.13
N SER A 485 34.66 -5.04 -8.31
CA SER A 485 34.11 -5.80 -9.43
C SER A 485 34.05 -4.98 -10.72
N GLY A 486 34.25 -5.64 -11.87
CA GLY A 486 34.03 -5.05 -13.19
C GLY A 486 32.57 -5.09 -13.66
N THR A 487 31.61 -5.00 -12.73
CA THR A 487 30.16 -5.00 -12.98
C THR A 487 29.60 -3.57 -12.94
N PRO A 488 28.52 -3.28 -13.68
CA PRO A 488 27.90 -1.94 -13.70
C PRO A 488 27.65 -1.30 -12.33
N ASP A 489 27.35 -2.09 -11.29
CA ASP A 489 27.05 -1.57 -9.94
C ASP A 489 28.25 -0.83 -9.32
N ASN A 490 29.45 -1.32 -9.61
CA ASN A 490 30.72 -0.70 -9.21
C ASN A 490 31.24 0.27 -10.28
N GLY A 491 30.45 0.63 -11.30
CA GLY A 491 30.83 1.58 -12.34
C GLY A 491 30.40 3.02 -12.04
N GLN A 492 31.23 3.98 -12.42
CA GLN A 492 30.92 5.41 -12.41
C GLN A 492 31.42 6.11 -13.68
N VAL A 493 30.73 7.17 -14.09
CA VAL A 493 31.16 8.01 -15.20
C VAL A 493 32.00 9.18 -14.70
N LEU A 494 33.19 9.36 -15.26
CA LEU A 494 34.10 10.47 -15.00
C LEU A 494 34.53 11.13 -16.32
N CYS A 495 34.87 12.42 -16.29
CA CYS A 495 35.64 13.02 -17.37
C CYS A 495 37.13 12.66 -17.23
N ASP A 496 37.89 12.75 -18.31
CA ASP A 496 39.31 12.39 -18.35
C ASP A 496 40.13 13.12 -17.28
N ALA A 497 39.88 14.41 -17.07
CA ALA A 497 40.54 15.18 -16.01
C ALA A 497 40.23 14.68 -14.59
N CYS A 498 38.97 14.32 -14.29
CA CYS A 498 38.58 13.75 -13.01
C CYS A 498 39.11 12.32 -12.83
N ASN A 499 39.16 11.56 -13.91
CA ASN A 499 39.68 10.20 -13.92
C ASN A 499 41.18 10.19 -13.61
N LEU A 500 41.96 11.08 -14.24
CA LEU A 500 43.40 11.24 -13.95
C LEU A 500 43.67 11.68 -12.51
N LYS A 501 42.88 12.62 -11.97
CA LYS A 501 42.99 13.03 -10.55
C LYS A 501 42.74 11.86 -9.60
N LYS A 502 41.79 11.00 -9.94
CA LYS A 502 41.46 9.82 -9.15
C LYS A 502 42.53 8.74 -9.23
N SER A 503 43.19 8.56 -10.37
CA SER A 503 44.30 7.60 -10.52
C SER A 503 45.59 8.01 -9.78
N ASN A 504 45.72 9.28 -9.39
CA ASN A 504 46.90 9.81 -8.70
C ASN A 504 46.78 9.74 -7.16
N ASN A 505 45.65 9.26 -6.63
CA ASN A 505 45.37 9.00 -5.21
C ASN A 505 45.11 7.50 -5.01
#